data_AF-A0A6A7KXK4-F1
#
_entry.id   AF-A0A6A7KXK4-F1
#
_cell.length_a   1.000
_cell.length_b   1.000
_cell.length_c   1.000
_cell.angle_alpha   90.00
_cell.angle_beta   90.00
_cell.angle_gamma   90.00
#
_symmetry.space_group_name_H-M   'P 1'
#
loop_
_entity.id
_entity.type
_entity.pdbx_description
1 polymer ?
#
loop_
_entity_poly.entity_id
_entity_poly.type
_entity_poly.pdbx_seq_one_letter_code
_entity_poly.pdbx_strand_id
1 'polypeptide(L)'
;MCGASAVQSGDQTVSHTTLTLLQGTVDLLILRALQQGPAHGYAVSRWVRERTDGVLSMEDAALYQGLHRLEDKGWIASEWGLSENNRRAKYYELTTRGRRQLRSEVSVWKQYAEAVFKVLETA
;
A
#
# COMPACT_ATOMS: atom_id res chain seq x y z
N MET A 1 -51.81 -17.91 -27.33
CA MET A 1 -51.27 -18.57 -26.14
C MET A 1 -50.01 -19.33 -26.53
N CYS A 2 -48.85 -18.87 -26.06
CA CYS A 2 -47.65 -19.65 -25.76
C CYS A 2 -46.64 -18.66 -25.17
N GLY A 3 -46.56 -18.63 -23.84
CA GLY A 3 -45.70 -17.73 -23.10
C GLY A 3 -44.23 -18.05 -23.32
N ALA A 4 -43.44 -17.02 -23.54
CA ALA A 4 -41.99 -17.08 -23.60
C ALA A 4 -41.44 -17.52 -22.24
N SER A 5 -40.60 -18.55 -22.27
CA SER A 5 -39.84 -19.03 -21.13
C SER A 5 -38.39 -18.54 -21.23
N ALA A 6 -37.88 -18.12 -20.07
CA ALA A 6 -36.48 -18.13 -19.63
C ALA A 6 -35.45 -17.34 -20.46
N VAL A 7 -34.72 -16.44 -19.81
CA VAL A 7 -33.50 -16.80 -19.06
C VAL A 7 -33.04 -15.57 -18.26
N GLN A 8 -32.91 -15.77 -16.96
CA GLN A 8 -32.19 -14.91 -16.03
C GLN A 8 -30.70 -15.00 -16.36
N SER A 9 -30.07 -13.87 -16.68
CA SER A 9 -28.62 -13.73 -16.62
C SER A 9 -28.31 -12.82 -15.44
N GLY A 10 -27.85 -13.45 -14.36
CA GLY A 10 -27.31 -12.76 -13.20
C GLY A 10 -26.03 -12.03 -13.57
N ASP A 11 -26.06 -10.71 -13.43
CA ASP A 11 -24.84 -9.90 -13.39
C ASP A 11 -24.35 -9.89 -11.94
N GLN A 12 -23.48 -10.83 -11.60
CA GLN A 12 -22.78 -10.84 -10.32
C GLN A 12 -21.71 -9.74 -10.36
N THR A 13 -22.11 -8.54 -9.96
CA THR A 13 -21.19 -7.43 -9.71
C THR A 13 -20.35 -7.75 -8.48
N VAL A 14 -19.17 -8.33 -8.71
CA VAL A 14 -18.16 -8.49 -7.68
C VAL A 14 -17.74 -7.09 -7.24
N SER A 15 -18.36 -6.60 -6.16
CA SER A 15 -18.02 -5.31 -5.57
C SER A 15 -16.64 -5.43 -4.93
N HIS A 16 -15.59 -5.09 -5.68
CA HIS A 16 -14.26 -4.90 -5.11
C HIS A 16 -14.33 -3.68 -4.18
N THR A 17 -14.58 -3.93 -2.90
CA THR A 17 -14.47 -2.91 -1.86
C THR A 17 -12.98 -2.66 -1.66
N THR A 18 -12.44 -1.67 -2.36
CA THR A 18 -11.06 -1.23 -2.17
C THR A 18 -10.95 -0.61 -0.78
N LEU A 19 -10.11 -1.20 0.08
CA LEU A 19 -9.91 -0.71 1.43
C LEU A 19 -9.13 0.61 1.41
N THR A 20 -9.72 1.68 1.94
CA THR A 20 -9.00 2.94 2.19
C THR A 20 -7.98 2.73 3.30
N LEU A 21 -6.72 3.04 3.03
CA LEU A 21 -5.64 2.86 3.98
C LEU A 21 -5.66 3.95 5.05
N LEU A 22 -5.53 3.56 6.33
CA LEU A 22 -5.23 4.52 7.39
C LEU A 22 -3.81 5.07 7.19
N GLN A 23 -3.61 6.33 7.56
CA GLN A 23 -2.35 7.04 7.38
C GLN A 23 -1.12 6.29 7.94
N GLY A 24 -1.27 5.64 9.11
CA GLY A 24 -0.20 4.82 9.71
C GLY A 24 0.13 3.56 8.90
N THR A 25 -0.86 2.97 8.24
CA THR A 25 -0.68 1.81 7.35
C THR A 25 0.05 2.21 6.07
N VAL A 26 -0.23 3.39 5.52
CA VAL A 26 0.47 3.92 4.33
C VAL A 26 1.97 4.06 4.60
N ASP A 27 2.35 4.70 5.71
CA ASP A 27 3.76 4.89 6.09
C ASP A 27 4.50 3.53 6.19
N LEU A 28 3.88 2.54 6.83
CA LEU A 28 4.44 1.19 6.99
C LEU A 28 4.62 0.47 5.64
N LEU A 29 3.63 0.57 4.74
CA LEU A 29 3.69 -0.06 3.42
C LEU A 29 4.78 0.57 2.53
N ILE A 30 4.95 1.90 2.58
CA ILE A 30 6.03 2.59 1.87
C ILE A 30 7.39 2.12 2.38
N LEU A 31 7.60 2.13 3.71
CA LEU A 31 8.85 1.67 4.30
C LEU A 31 9.15 0.22 3.91
N ARG A 32 8.13 -0.66 3.91
CA ARG A 32 8.29 -2.06 3.53
C ARG A 32 8.64 -2.22 2.05
N ALA A 33 8.04 -1.44 1.15
CA ALA A 33 8.36 -1.50 -0.29
C ALA A 33 9.83 -1.11 -0.56
N LEU A 34 10.31 -0.06 0.11
CA LEU A 34 11.68 0.44 0.00
C LEU A 34 12.73 -0.46 0.68
N GLN A 35 12.32 -1.52 1.37
CA GLN A 35 13.25 -2.50 1.95
C GLN A 35 14.02 -3.28 0.90
N GLN A 36 13.47 -3.43 -0.30
CA GLN A 36 14.09 -4.17 -1.40
C GLN A 36 15.14 -3.34 -2.17
N GLY A 37 15.16 -2.02 -1.99
CA GLY A 37 16.08 -1.10 -2.65
C GLY A 37 15.43 0.24 -2.99
N PRO A 38 16.20 1.18 -3.57
CA PRO A 38 15.69 2.47 -4.01
C PRO A 38 14.57 2.33 -5.05
N ALA A 39 13.49 3.11 -4.91
CA ALA A 39 12.36 3.08 -5.83
C ALA A 39 11.68 4.45 -5.96
N HIS A 40 11.09 4.73 -7.12
CA HIS A 40 10.24 5.91 -7.31
C HIS A 40 8.81 5.64 -6.81
N GLY A 41 8.04 6.70 -6.55
CA GLY A 41 6.69 6.60 -5.96
C GLY A 41 5.77 5.61 -6.68
N TYR A 42 5.73 5.66 -8.01
CA TYR A 42 4.92 4.71 -8.80
C TYR A 42 5.32 3.24 -8.62
N ALA A 43 6.60 2.92 -8.40
CA ALA A 43 7.04 1.55 -8.15
C ALA A 43 6.60 1.08 -6.76
N VAL A 44 6.53 1.99 -5.78
CA VAL A 44 6.01 1.69 -4.44
C VAL A 44 4.52 1.33 -4.49
N SER A 45 3.68 2.15 -5.13
CA SER A 45 2.24 1.85 -5.24
C SER A 45 1.98 0.58 -6.04
N ARG A 46 2.70 0.39 -7.15
CA ARG A 46 2.64 -0.85 -7.95
C ARG A 46 3.00 -2.07 -7.10
N TRP A 47 4.10 -2.01 -6.35
CA TRP A 47 4.55 -3.11 -5.49
C TRP A 47 3.47 -3.49 -4.47
N VAL A 48 2.86 -2.52 -3.80
CA VAL A 48 1.78 -2.78 -2.82
C VAL A 48 0.57 -3.45 -3.48
N ARG A 49 0.15 -2.93 -4.65
CA ARG A 49 -0.97 -3.49 -5.41
C ARG A 49 -0.71 -4.93 -5.82
N GLU A 50 0.48 -5.23 -6.34
CA GLU A 50 0.87 -6.58 -6.76
C GLU A 50 0.94 -7.57 -5.58
N ARG A 51 1.43 -7.12 -4.41
CA ARG A 51 1.57 -8.01 -3.22
C ARG A 51 0.24 -8.32 -2.55
N THR A 52 -0.82 -7.64 -2.93
CA THR A 52 -2.14 -7.75 -2.32
C THR A 52 -3.19 -8.19 -3.34
N ASP A 53 -2.77 -8.68 -4.52
CA ASP A 53 -3.64 -9.07 -5.62
C ASP A 53 -4.68 -7.99 -5.98
N GLY A 54 -4.30 -6.72 -5.84
CA GLY A 54 -5.16 -5.57 -6.10
C GLY A 54 -6.15 -5.20 -4.99
N VAL A 55 -6.16 -5.91 -3.86
CA VAL A 55 -7.04 -5.61 -2.71
C VAL A 55 -6.68 -4.26 -2.08
N LEU A 56 -5.38 -3.97 -1.94
CA LEU A 56 -4.91 -2.67 -1.48
C LEU A 56 -4.44 -1.83 -2.66
N SER A 57 -5.04 -0.66 -2.79
CA SER A 57 -4.60 0.37 -3.72
C SER A 57 -4.20 1.61 -2.94
N MET A 58 -3.01 2.13 -3.23
CA MET A 58 -2.56 3.39 -2.67
C MET A 58 -2.97 4.53 -3.59
N GLU A 59 -3.77 5.45 -3.07
CA GLU A 59 -4.06 6.71 -3.77
C GLU A 59 -2.78 7.54 -3.89
N ASP A 60 -2.59 8.20 -5.04
CA ASP A 60 -1.41 9.04 -5.28
C ASP A 60 -1.26 10.12 -4.21
N ALA A 61 -2.35 10.78 -3.81
CA ALA A 61 -2.33 11.80 -2.77
C ALA A 61 -1.80 11.24 -1.44
N ALA A 62 -2.32 10.09 -1.00
CA ALA A 62 -1.91 9.45 0.25
C ALA A 62 -0.45 8.97 0.18
N LEU A 63 -0.03 8.39 -0.96
CA LEU A 63 1.34 7.96 -1.19
C LEU A 63 2.32 9.13 -1.06
N TYR A 64 2.10 10.21 -1.80
CA TYR A 64 3.06 11.32 -1.83
C TYR A 64 3.09 12.08 -0.50
N GLN A 65 1.94 12.23 0.18
CA GLN A 65 1.94 12.75 1.55
C GLN A 65 2.72 11.84 2.51
N GLY A 66 2.60 10.52 2.36
CA GLY A 66 3.40 9.55 3.11
C GLY A 66 4.90 9.69 2.85
N LEU A 67 5.30 9.74 1.58
CA LEU A 67 6.69 9.94 1.19
C LEU A 67 7.28 11.22 1.79
N HIS A 68 6.56 12.34 1.71
CA HIS A 68 6.99 13.60 2.31
C HIS A 68 7.17 13.48 3.83
N ARG A 69 6.19 12.92 4.55
CA ARG A 69 6.30 12.73 6.02
C ARG A 69 7.48 11.83 6.39
N LEU A 70 7.72 10.76 5.65
CA LEU A 70 8.81 9.82 5.91
C LEU A 70 10.17 10.45 5.65
N GLU A 71 10.25 11.31 4.63
CA GLU A 71 11.43 12.12 4.30
C GLU A 71 11.71 13.15 5.41
N ASP A 72 10.69 13.88 5.86
CA ASP A 72 10.78 14.83 6.98
C ASP A 72 11.23 14.17 8.30
N LYS A 73 10.79 12.92 8.54
CA LYS A 73 11.22 12.10 9.70
C LYS A 73 12.65 11.55 9.57
N GLY A 74 13.29 11.71 8.41
CA GLY A 74 14.60 11.14 8.08
C GLY A 74 14.60 9.61 7.98
N TRP A 75 13.44 9.00 7.75
CA TRP A 75 13.31 7.55 7.59
C TRP A 75 13.61 7.11 6.15
N ILE A 76 13.39 7.99 5.19
CA ILE A 76 13.81 7.82 3.81
C ILE A 76 14.67 9.01 3.37
N ALA A 77 15.56 8.76 2.43
CA ALA A 77 16.27 9.79 1.68
C ALA A 77 15.74 9.78 0.24
N SER A 78 15.99 10.87 -0.49
CA SER A 78 15.61 10.95 -1.88
C SER A 78 16.69 11.52 -2.78
N GLU A 79 16.65 11.10 -4.03
CA GLU A 79 17.54 11.58 -5.08
C GLU A 79 16.79 11.70 -6.41
N TRP A 80 17.21 12.65 -7.24
CA TRP A 80 16.69 12.75 -8.60
C TRP A 80 17.49 11.83 -9.51
N GLY A 81 16.78 10.95 -10.22
CA GLY A 81 17.35 10.04 -11.21
C GLY A 81 16.61 10.08 -12.53
N LEU A 82 17.11 9.33 -13.51
CA LEU A 82 16.42 9.05 -14.77
C LEU A 82 15.65 7.73 -14.62
N SER A 83 14.36 7.75 -14.92
CA SER A 83 13.55 6.53 -15.02
C SER A 83 13.83 5.78 -16.33
N GLU A 84 13.30 4.55 -16.43
CA GLU A 84 13.47 3.68 -17.61
C GLU A 84 13.01 4.34 -18.94
N ASN A 85 12.08 5.29 -18.88
CA ASN A 85 11.60 6.07 -20.02
C ASN A 85 12.32 7.42 -20.20
N ASN A 86 13.50 7.56 -19.61
CA ASN A 86 14.37 8.74 -19.69
C ASN A 86 13.71 10.04 -19.17
N ARG A 87 12.78 9.93 -18.22
CA ARG A 87 12.16 11.08 -17.53
C ARG A 87 12.84 11.26 -16.17
N ARG A 88 12.88 12.51 -15.68
CA ARG A 88 13.35 12.76 -14.31
C ARG A 88 12.32 12.24 -13.32
N ALA A 89 12.74 11.36 -12.43
CA ALA A 89 11.93 10.82 -11.35
C ALA A 89 12.68 10.97 -10.01
N LYS A 90 11.91 11.19 -8.94
CA LYS A 90 12.43 11.20 -7.57
C LYS A 90 12.45 9.75 -7.07
N TYR A 91 13.63 9.25 -6.79
CA TYR A 91 13.86 7.95 -6.17
C TYR A 91 13.97 8.13 -4.66
N TYR A 92 13.47 7.15 -3.92
CA TYR A 92 13.48 7.12 -2.47
C TYR A 92 14.20 5.88 -2.01
N GLU A 93 14.99 6.01 -0.93
CA GLU A 93 15.70 4.90 -0.31
C GLU A 93 15.51 4.92 1.20
N LEU A 94 15.38 3.74 1.83
CA LEU A 94 15.41 3.61 3.28
C LEU A 94 16.78 4.00 3.87
N THR A 95 16.75 4.90 4.83
CA THR A 95 17.91 5.18 5.68
C THR A 95 18.11 4.09 6.73
N THR A 96 19.28 4.07 7.38
CA THR A 96 19.54 3.20 8.55
C THR A 96 18.50 3.41 9.66
N ARG A 97 18.08 4.67 9.87
CA ARG A 97 17.01 5.04 10.82
C ARG A 97 15.66 4.46 10.37
N GLY A 98 15.31 4.60 9.09
CA GLY A 98 14.09 4.02 8.52
C GLY A 98 14.03 2.50 8.63
N ARG A 99 15.13 1.79 8.39
CA ARG A 99 15.19 0.32 8.55
C ARG A 99 14.93 -0.12 9.99
N ARG A 100 15.43 0.63 10.97
CA ARG A 100 15.13 0.38 12.40
C ARG A 100 13.67 0.65 12.71
N GLN A 101 13.14 1.77 12.21
CA GLN A 101 11.75 2.14 12.43
C GLN A 101 10.80 1.11 11.83
N LEU A 102 11.04 0.66 10.59
CA LEU A 102 10.24 -0.37 9.93
C LEU A 102 10.08 -1.62 10.80
N ARG A 103 11.17 -2.09 11.44
CA ARG A 103 11.09 -3.25 12.34
C ARG A 103 10.19 -2.99 13.55
N SER A 104 10.29 -1.80 14.15
CA SER A 104 9.45 -1.39 15.27
C SER A 104 7.98 -1.30 14.87
N GLU A 105 7.69 -0.62 13.77
CA GLU A 105 6.32 -0.41 13.25
C GLU A 105 5.66 -1.74 12.88
N VAL A 106 6.38 -2.67 12.25
CA VAL A 106 5.87 -4.02 11.93
C VAL A 106 5.52 -4.78 13.21
N SER A 107 6.36 -4.73 14.24
CA SER A 107 6.08 -5.39 15.52
C SER A 107 4.86 -4.81 16.23
N VAL A 108 4.72 -3.48 16.24
CA VAL A 108 3.56 -2.79 16.83
C VAL A 108 2.29 -3.11 16.07
N TRP A 109 2.33 -3.03 14.73
CA TRP A 109 1.19 -3.32 13.87
C TRP A 109 0.71 -4.76 14.03
N LYS A 110 1.63 -5.73 14.11
CA LYS A 110 1.28 -7.13 14.33
C LYS A 110 0.54 -7.32 15.65
N GLN A 111 1.04 -6.74 16.74
CA GLN A 111 0.38 -6.82 18.06
C GLN A 111 -1.01 -6.17 18.03
N TYR A 112 -1.14 -5.02 17.39
CA TYR A 112 -2.41 -4.32 17.24
C TYR A 112 -3.43 -5.16 16.45
N ALA A 113 -3.02 -5.68 15.28
CA ALA A 113 -3.88 -6.51 14.44
C ALA A 113 -4.33 -7.77 15.18
N GLU A 114 -3.41 -8.47 15.85
CA GLU A 114 -3.74 -9.64 16.68
C GLU A 114 -4.75 -9.31 17.80
N ALA A 115 -4.59 -8.16 18.46
CA ALA A 115 -5.53 -7.73 19.50
C ALA A 115 -6.93 -7.43 18.93
N VAL A 116 -7.01 -6.76 17.78
CA VAL A 116 -8.28 -6.49 17.08
C VAL A 116 -8.94 -7.80 16.65
N PHE A 117 -8.21 -8.72 16.03
CA PHE A 117 -8.76 -10.02 15.60
C PHE A 117 -9.28 -10.83 16.78
N LYS A 118 -8.59 -10.82 17.93
CA LYS A 118 -9.11 -11.47 19.15
C LYS A 118 -10.48 -10.94 19.53
N VAL A 119 -10.71 -9.63 19.50
CA VAL A 119 -12.02 -9.05 19.83
C VAL A 119 -13.09 -9.44 18.81
N LEU A 120 -12.75 -9.44 17.51
CA LEU A 120 -13.70 -9.73 16.44
C LEU A 120 -14.06 -11.23 16.33
N GLU A 121 -13.16 -12.12 16.73
CA GLU A 121 -13.35 -13.58 16.70
C GLU A 121 -13.87 -14.15 18.02
N THR A 122 -13.96 -13.32 19.08
CA THR A 122 -14.60 -13.73 20.33
C THR A 122 -16.12 -13.76 20.11
N ALA A 123 -16.69 -14.97 20.14
CA ALA A 123 -18.10 -15.28 19.95
C ALA A 123 -19.04 -14.64 20.99
#